data_AF-A0AAD4NF09-F1
#
_entry.id   AF-A0AAD4NF09-F1
#
_cell.length_a   1.000
_cell.length_b   1.000
_cell.length_c   1.000
_cell.angle_alpha   90.00
_cell.angle_beta   90.00
_cell.angle_gamma   90.00
#
_symmetry.space_group_name_H-M   'P 1'
#
loop_
_entity.id
_entity.type
_entity.pdbx_description
1 polymer ?
#
loop_
_entity_poly.entity_id
_entity_poly.type
_entity_poly.pdbx_seq_one_letter_code
_entity_poly.pdbx_strand_id
1 'polypeptide(L)'
;MIKTHFHEFIGAEVRRGGRMVQIQPRFPHQLWNVHQRTVEGKHRTNNYAEAGNRRIQSEMGMETPTMGYFIDRLKLIQRGRDQAHVRWLQGYQARPKKTKYRLADERILKVIDQYDTRSPIEFLGGVALNFMMD
;
A
#
# COMPACT_ATOMS: atom_id res chain seq x y z
N MET A 1 2.70 -7.33 -9.19
CA MET A 1 3.06 -6.78 -10.50
C MET A 1 2.38 -5.41 -10.64
N ILE A 2 3.02 -4.32 -10.18
CA ILE A 2 2.57 -2.93 -10.40
C ILE A 2 3.53 -2.35 -11.43
N LYS A 3 3.35 -2.73 -12.68
CA LYS A 3 3.95 -2.06 -13.84
C LYS A 3 2.84 -2.05 -14.89
N THR A 4 2.68 -0.92 -15.58
CA THR A 4 1.87 -0.69 -16.81
C THR A 4 0.72 0.36 -16.74
N HIS A 5 0.53 1.15 -15.67
CA HIS A 5 -0.53 2.19 -15.67
C HIS A 5 -0.09 3.60 -15.24
N PHE A 6 1.20 3.93 -15.25
CA PHE A 6 1.70 5.25 -14.79
C PHE A 6 1.00 6.45 -15.47
N HIS A 7 0.72 6.34 -16.77
CA HIS A 7 0.02 7.38 -17.54
C HIS A 7 -1.44 7.58 -17.10
N GLU A 8 -2.09 6.57 -16.52
CA GLU A 8 -3.47 6.68 -16.03
C GLU A 8 -3.57 7.53 -14.75
N PHE A 9 -2.51 7.54 -13.95
CA PHE A 9 -2.48 8.23 -12.66
C PHE A 9 -1.83 9.61 -12.75
N ILE A 10 -0.76 9.76 -13.53
CA ILE A 10 0.06 10.99 -13.54
C ILE A 10 -0.05 11.74 -14.87
N GLY A 11 -0.70 11.15 -15.88
CA GLY A 11 -0.67 11.65 -17.25
C GLY A 11 0.63 11.28 -17.96
N ALA A 12 0.75 11.69 -19.22
CA ALA A 12 1.94 11.46 -20.02
C ALA A 12 2.07 12.50 -21.13
N GLU A 13 3.30 12.87 -21.46
CA GLU A 13 3.59 13.59 -22.70
C GLU A 13 3.68 12.59 -23.85
N VAL A 14 2.93 12.84 -24.92
CA VAL A 14 2.99 12.05 -26.16
C VAL A 14 3.11 12.95 -27.37
N ARG A 15 3.84 12.46 -28.38
CA ARG A 15 3.89 13.10 -29.69
C ARG A 15 2.61 12.80 -30.47
N ARG A 16 1.89 13.85 -30.87
CA ARG A 16 0.79 13.79 -31.85
C ARG A 16 1.03 14.84 -32.93
N GLY A 17 1.15 14.40 -34.19
CA GLY A 17 1.34 15.30 -35.33
C GLY A 17 2.59 16.20 -35.22
N GLY A 18 3.70 15.69 -34.68
CA GLY A 18 4.95 16.44 -34.51
C GLY A 18 5.00 17.38 -33.30
N ARG A 19 3.89 17.55 -32.55
CA ARG A 19 3.84 18.34 -31.31
C ARG A 19 3.78 17.43 -30.09
N MET A 20 4.40 17.87 -28.99
CA MET A 20 4.25 17.22 -27.69
C MET A 20 2.92 17.69 -27.09
N VAL A 21 2.08 16.73 -26.66
CA VAL A 21 0.78 16.99 -26.06
C VAL A 21 0.72 16.29 -24.72
N GLN A 22 0.30 17.03 -23.69
CA GLN A 22 0.06 16.49 -22.35
C GLN A 22 -1.28 15.73 -22.34
N ILE A 23 -1.23 14.45 -22.00
CA ILE A 23 -2.43 13.66 -21.69
C ILE A 23 -2.75 13.85 -20.21
N GLN A 24 -3.97 14.30 -19.95
CA GLN A 24 -4.49 14.39 -18.59
C GLN A 24 -4.65 13.00 -17.97
N PRO A 25 -4.37 12.84 -16.67
CA PRO A 25 -4.56 11.57 -15.99
C PRO A 25 -6.03 11.12 -16.07
N ARG A 26 -6.25 9.82 -16.23
CA ARG A 26 -7.60 9.23 -16.25
C ARG A 26 -8.27 9.34 -14.89
N PHE A 27 -7.48 9.25 -13.82
CA PHE A 27 -7.97 9.31 -12.46
C PHE A 27 -7.56 10.61 -11.75
N PRO A 28 -8.47 11.26 -11.02
CA PRO A 28 -8.14 12.46 -10.26
C PRO A 28 -7.09 12.18 -9.19
N HIS A 29 -6.24 13.17 -8.92
CA HIS A 29 -5.11 13.00 -8.01
C HIS A 29 -5.50 12.63 -6.59
N GLN A 30 -6.69 13.06 -6.16
CA GLN A 30 -7.22 12.75 -4.83
C GLN A 30 -7.43 11.24 -4.61
N LEU A 31 -7.57 10.43 -5.68
CA LEU A 31 -7.72 8.98 -5.54
C LEU A 31 -6.41 8.25 -5.24
N TRP A 32 -5.27 8.78 -5.71
CA TRP A 32 -3.96 8.14 -5.54
C TRP A 32 -3.01 8.91 -4.62
N ASN A 33 -3.34 10.15 -4.27
CA ASN A 33 -2.58 10.92 -3.30
C ASN A 33 -2.76 10.33 -1.89
N VAL A 34 -1.63 10.01 -1.25
CA VAL A 34 -1.57 9.43 0.10
C VAL A 34 -1.06 10.42 1.15
N HIS A 35 -0.87 11.70 0.81
CA HIS A 35 -0.34 12.74 1.68
C HIS A 35 -1.13 12.83 2.99
N GLN A 36 -2.43 13.13 2.90
CA GLN A 36 -3.28 13.28 4.09
C GLN A 36 -3.33 12.01 4.94
N ARG A 37 -3.41 10.83 4.29
CA ARG A 37 -3.35 9.54 5.01
C ARG A 37 -2.04 9.36 5.74
N THR A 38 -0.93 9.82 5.16
CA THR A 38 0.39 9.72 5.79
C THR A 38 0.47 10.63 7.00
N VAL A 39 0.03 11.88 6.89
CA VAL A 39 -0.04 12.85 8.00
C VAL A 39 -0.89 12.30 9.16
N GLU A 40 -2.03 11.67 8.85
CA GLU A 40 -2.93 11.07 9.83
C GLU A 40 -2.45 9.72 10.39
N GLY A 41 -1.26 9.24 9.99
CA GLY A 41 -0.74 7.94 10.42
C GLY A 41 -1.53 6.74 9.88
N LYS A 42 -2.39 6.95 8.89
CA LYS A 42 -3.18 5.90 8.24
C LYS A 42 -2.33 5.12 7.24
N HIS A 43 -2.82 3.94 6.87
CA HIS A 43 -2.15 3.08 5.91
C HIS A 43 -2.14 3.70 4.50
N ARG A 44 -0.94 3.76 3.91
CA ARG A 44 -0.68 4.38 2.59
C ARG A 44 -1.03 3.47 1.42
N THR A 45 -0.99 2.15 1.63
CA THR A 45 -1.21 1.15 0.58
C THR A 45 -2.27 0.15 0.98
N ASN A 46 -2.69 -0.68 0.04
CA ASN A 46 -3.64 -1.77 0.25
C ASN A 46 -3.01 -3.02 0.91
N ASN A 47 -1.94 -2.84 1.72
CA ASN A 47 -1.17 -3.95 2.28
C ASN A 47 -2.04 -4.93 3.09
N TYR A 48 -3.08 -4.45 3.78
CA TYR A 48 -3.97 -5.29 4.56
C TYR A 48 -4.83 -6.20 3.69
N ALA A 49 -5.46 -5.67 2.64
CA ALA A 49 -6.24 -6.50 1.74
C ALA A 49 -5.34 -7.43 0.93
N GLU A 50 -4.16 -6.98 0.50
CA GLU A 50 -3.19 -7.86 -0.16
C GLU A 50 -2.71 -8.98 0.78
N ALA A 51 -2.42 -8.69 2.04
CA ALA A 51 -2.06 -9.70 3.03
C ALA A 51 -3.22 -10.67 3.30
N GLY A 52 -4.46 -10.18 3.35
CA GLY A 52 -5.67 -11.00 3.44
C GLY A 52 -5.81 -11.93 2.23
N ASN A 53 -5.70 -11.39 1.02
CA ASN A 53 -5.77 -12.14 -0.23
C ASN A 53 -4.65 -13.19 -0.32
N ARG A 54 -3.40 -12.83 0.02
CA ARG A 54 -2.28 -13.79 0.08
C ARG A 54 -2.56 -14.92 1.06
N ARG A 55 -3.14 -14.61 2.23
CA ARG A 55 -3.50 -15.63 3.22
C ARG A 55 -4.59 -16.56 2.68
N ILE A 56 -5.63 -16.01 2.05
CA ILE A 56 -6.68 -16.81 1.42
C ILE A 56 -6.06 -17.73 0.36
N GLN A 57 -5.25 -17.20 -0.56
CA GLN A 57 -4.58 -17.98 -1.59
C GLN A 57 -3.71 -19.10 -1.00
N SER A 58 -2.91 -18.80 0.04
CA SER A 58 -2.06 -19.81 0.68
C SER A 58 -2.84 -20.93 1.35
N GLU A 59 -4.02 -20.64 1.89
CA GLU A 59 -4.86 -21.62 2.58
C GLU A 59 -5.68 -22.45 1.58
N MET A 60 -6.04 -21.86 0.44
CA MET A 60 -6.71 -22.57 -0.64
C MET A 60 -5.78 -23.62 -1.26
N GLY A 61 -4.50 -23.27 -1.51
CA GLY A 61 -3.47 -24.22 -1.96
C GLY A 61 -3.77 -24.94 -3.28
N MET A 62 -4.75 -24.48 -4.06
CA MET A 62 -5.21 -25.05 -5.32
C MET A 62 -5.64 -23.93 -6.26
N GLU A 63 -5.38 -24.09 -7.56
CA GLU A 63 -5.69 -23.08 -8.57
C GLU A 63 -7.20 -22.92 -8.83
N THR A 64 -7.97 -24.01 -8.68
CA THR A 64 -9.42 -24.04 -8.93
C THR A 64 -10.18 -24.78 -7.83
N PRO A 65 -10.41 -24.14 -6.66
CA PRO A 65 -11.14 -24.77 -5.56
C PRO A 65 -12.62 -24.97 -5.91
N THR A 66 -13.19 -26.10 -5.49
CA THR A 66 -14.66 -26.29 -5.52
C THR A 66 -15.32 -25.37 -4.49
N MET A 67 -16.60 -25.04 -4.68
CA MET A 67 -17.32 -24.15 -3.75
C MET A 67 -17.34 -24.67 -2.31
N GLY A 68 -17.52 -25.99 -2.12
CA GLY A 68 -17.47 -26.61 -0.79
C GLY A 68 -16.10 -26.48 -0.13
N TYR A 69 -15.03 -26.80 -0.87
CA TYR A 69 -13.67 -26.63 -0.38
C TYR A 69 -13.33 -25.17 -0.06
N PHE A 70 -13.80 -24.23 -0.89
CA PHE A 70 -13.68 -22.80 -0.64
C PHE A 70 -14.33 -22.39 0.69
N ILE A 71 -15.57 -22.82 0.95
CA ILE A 71 -16.28 -22.55 2.21
C ILE A 71 -15.52 -23.14 3.41
N ASP A 72 -15.02 -24.36 3.29
CA ASP A 72 -14.30 -25.03 4.39
C ASP A 72 -12.98 -24.31 4.71
N ARG A 73 -12.26 -23.84 3.69
CA ARG A 73 -11.05 -23.02 3.87
C ARG A 73 -11.36 -21.65 4.48
N LEU A 74 -12.46 -21.01 4.10
CA LEU A 74 -12.90 -19.77 4.74
C LEU A 74 -13.19 -19.96 6.23
N LYS A 75 -13.88 -21.04 6.61
CA LYS A 75 -14.11 -21.38 8.02
C LYS A 75 -12.79 -21.59 8.77
N LEU A 76 -11.80 -22.23 8.16
CA LEU A 76 -10.47 -22.42 8.76
C LEU A 76 -9.76 -21.08 9.01
N ILE A 77 -9.77 -20.18 8.02
CA ILE A 77 -9.19 -18.83 8.14
C ILE A 77 -9.88 -18.06 9.27
N GLN A 78 -11.22 -18.13 9.33
CA GLN A 78 -12.00 -17.45 10.36
C GLN A 78 -11.65 -17.96 11.76
N ARG A 79 -11.59 -19.28 11.98
CA ARG A 79 -11.16 -19.87 13.26
C ARG A 79 -9.79 -19.35 13.71
N GLY A 80 -8.84 -19.24 12.79
CA GLY A 80 -7.52 -18.68 13.10
C GLY A 80 -7.55 -17.20 13.50
N ARG A 81 -8.50 -16.42 12.94
CA ARG A 81 -8.72 -15.02 13.30
C ARG A 81 -9.43 -14.86 14.63
N ASP A 82 -10.41 -15.72 14.91
CA ASP A 82 -11.11 -15.73 16.19
C ASP A 82 -10.12 -16.02 17.33
N GLN A 83 -9.20 -16.97 17.15
CA GLN A 83 -8.12 -17.21 18.12
C GLN A 83 -7.22 -15.98 18.34
N ALA A 84 -6.88 -15.26 17.27
CA ALA A 84 -6.11 -14.02 17.39
C ALA A 84 -6.89 -12.92 18.11
N HIS A 85 -8.19 -12.82 17.87
CA HIS A 85 -9.09 -11.89 18.55
C HIS A 85 -9.22 -12.22 20.05
N VAL A 86 -9.40 -13.49 20.40
CA VAL A 86 -9.43 -13.95 21.80
C VAL A 86 -8.12 -13.61 22.52
N ARG A 87 -6.97 -13.85 21.88
CA ARG A 87 -5.67 -13.44 22.46
C ARG A 87 -5.60 -11.93 22.69
N TRP A 88 -6.11 -11.14 21.74
CA TRP A 88 -6.17 -9.69 21.91
C TRP A 88 -7.08 -9.29 23.09
N LEU A 89 -8.26 -9.92 23.25
CA LEU A 89 -9.14 -9.72 24.41
C LEU A 89 -8.49 -10.09 25.74
N GLN A 90 -7.60 -11.09 25.74
CA GLN A 90 -6.78 -11.48 26.89
C GLN A 90 -5.65 -10.48 27.21
N GLY A 91 -5.52 -9.39 26.45
CA GLY A 91 -4.49 -8.37 26.64
C GLY A 91 -3.17 -8.66 25.91
N TYR A 92 -3.08 -9.74 25.13
CA TYR A 92 -1.89 -9.96 24.29
C TYR A 92 -1.83 -8.91 23.18
N GLN A 93 -0.68 -8.25 23.06
CA GLN A 93 -0.44 -7.26 22.02
C GLN A 93 -0.05 -7.94 20.69
N ALA A 94 -0.48 -7.34 19.58
CA ALA A 94 -0.03 -7.75 18.27
C ALA A 94 1.50 -7.52 18.15
N ARG A 95 2.16 -8.34 17.33
CA ARG A 95 3.59 -8.13 17.06
C ARG A 95 3.79 -6.73 16.46
N PRO A 96 4.71 -5.92 17.02
CA PRO A 96 4.95 -4.58 16.51
C PRO A 96 5.52 -4.66 15.09
N LYS A 97 5.29 -3.59 14.32
CA LYS A 97 5.93 -3.38 13.02
C LYS A 97 7.45 -3.47 13.19
N LYS A 98 8.16 -4.12 12.25
CA LYS A 98 9.63 -4.20 12.30
C LYS A 98 10.23 -2.79 12.41
N THR A 99 11.23 -2.62 13.27
CA THR A 99 11.85 -1.34 13.60
C THR A 99 12.25 -0.54 12.35
N LYS A 100 12.85 -1.19 11.35
CA LYS A 100 13.28 -0.52 10.11
C LYS A 100 12.14 0.23 9.40
N TYR A 101 10.95 -0.37 9.38
CA TYR A 101 9.78 0.26 8.76
C TYR A 101 9.12 1.31 9.64
N ARG A 102 9.29 1.25 10.97
CA ARG A 102 8.83 2.31 11.87
C ARG A 102 9.72 3.55 11.72
N LEU A 103 11.03 3.37 11.72
CA LEU A 103 12.00 4.45 11.51
C LEU A 103 11.89 5.06 10.10
N ALA A 104 11.55 4.27 9.08
CA ALA A 104 11.25 4.80 7.75
C ALA A 104 9.98 5.67 7.75
N ASP A 105 8.89 5.24 8.41
CA ASP A 105 7.68 6.05 8.54
C ASP A 105 7.97 7.39 9.23
N GLU A 106 8.72 7.38 10.33
CA GLU A 106 9.09 8.59 11.09
C GLU A 106 9.89 9.58 10.23
N ARG A 107 10.84 9.09 9.43
CA ARG A 107 11.61 9.94 8.51
C ARG A 107 10.76 10.48 7.38
N ILE A 108 9.84 9.68 6.82
CA ILE A 108 8.92 10.13 5.78
C ILE A 108 8.01 11.24 6.31
N LEU A 109 7.51 11.12 7.55
CA LEU A 109 6.71 12.16 8.18
C LEU A 109 7.49 13.49 8.31
N LYS A 110 8.76 13.43 8.71
CA LYS A 110 9.63 14.63 8.78
C LYS A 110 9.85 15.28 7.41
N VAL A 111 9.93 14.49 6.33
CA VAL A 111 10.05 15.02 4.96
C VAL A 111 8.74 15.67 4.51
N ILE A 112 7.60 15.07 4.87
CA ILE A 112 6.26 15.60 4.57
C ILE A 112 6.00 16.93 5.27
N ASP A 113 6.42 17.08 6.53
CA ASP A 113 6.30 18.32 7.29
C ASP A 113 7.01 19.52 6.62
N GLN A 114 7.99 19.23 5.75
CA GLN A 114 8.78 20.23 5.03
C GLN A 114 8.33 20.43 3.59
N TYR A 115 7.14 19.94 3.20
CA TYR A 115 6.64 19.96 1.83
C TYR A 115 6.67 21.36 1.21
N ASP A 116 6.16 22.37 1.92
CA ASP A 116 6.08 23.75 1.40
C ASP A 116 7.42 24.49 1.41
N THR A 117 8.40 23.99 2.17
CA THR A 117 9.71 24.65 2.37
C THR A 117 10.84 24.10 1.49
N ARG A 118 10.66 22.91 0.89
CA ARG A 118 11.67 22.24 0.06
C ARG A 118 11.37 22.42 -1.41
N SER A 119 12.42 22.36 -2.25
CA SER A 119 12.18 22.20 -3.67
C SER A 119 11.51 20.84 -3.96
N PRO A 120 10.67 20.73 -5.00
CA PRO A 120 10.01 19.46 -5.35
C PRO A 120 10.98 18.30 -5.56
N ILE A 121 12.18 18.57 -6.08
CA ILE A 121 13.21 17.56 -6.32
C ILE A 121 13.78 17.03 -5.00
N GLU A 122 14.10 17.93 -4.07
CA GLU A 122 14.61 17.54 -2.74
C GLU A 122 13.56 16.82 -1.91
N PHE A 123 12.29 17.24 -2.04
CA PHE A 123 11.16 16.56 -1.42
C PHE A 123 11.04 15.12 -1.94
N LEU A 124 10.91 14.94 -3.26
CA LEU A 124 10.78 13.61 -3.88
C LEU A 124 12.02 12.74 -3.63
N GLY A 125 13.21 13.31 -3.69
CA GLY A 125 14.46 12.62 -3.37
C GLY A 125 14.50 12.15 -1.91
N GLY A 126 14.10 13.01 -0.97
CA GLY A 126 13.99 12.66 0.44
C GLY A 126 13.00 11.53 0.72
N VAL A 127 11.87 11.51 0.02
CA VAL A 127 10.90 10.40 0.10
C VAL A 127 11.49 9.12 -0.50
N ALA A 128 12.10 9.18 -1.68
CA ALA A 128 12.63 8.01 -2.39
C ALA A 128 13.75 7.29 -1.60
N LEU A 129 14.64 8.05 -0.96
CA LEU A 129 15.71 7.51 -0.12
C LEU A 129 15.21 6.65 1.05
N ASN A 130 13.95 6.85 1.48
CA ASN A 130 13.36 6.03 2.52
C ASN A 130 12.92 4.63 2.07
N PHE A 131 12.87 4.38 0.76
CA PHE A 131 12.49 3.09 0.18
C PHE A 131 13.67 2.27 -0.35
N MET A 132 14.85 2.89 -0.51
CA MET A 132 16.08 2.24 -0.96
C MET A 132 16.90 1.60 0.18
N MET A 133 16.30 1.44 1.37
CA MET A 133 16.96 0.78 2.50
C MET A 133 16.74 -0.73 2.45
N ASP A 134 17.80 -1.45 2.06
CA ASP A 134 17.91 -2.90 2.21
C ASP A 134 18.09 -3.28 3.70
#